data_AF-A0A357BPC7-F1
#
_entry.id   AF-A0A357BPC7-F1
#
_cell.length_a   1.000
_cell.length_b   1.000
_cell.length_c   1.000
_cell.angle_alpha   90.00
_cell.angle_beta   90.00
_cell.angle_gamma   90.00
#
_symmetry.space_group_name_H-M   'P 1'
#
loop_
_entity.id
_entity.type
_entity.pdbx_description
1 polymer ?
#
loop_
_entity_poly.entity_id
_entity_poly.type
_entity_poly.pdbx_seq_one_letter_code
_entity_poly.pdbx_strand_id
1 'polypeptide(L)'
;MRQFVIALLIFASLLLGMAVAAFFIFVDTQPMSRFEYLNAMGRITLFKFTGMPKLDEAETKFLYSNSCTRRCHGKEVVERTKHTPREWESIVKRMRFVNGAELTDYEDIAITRYLQKNYLSNVPTILSYEANRFLKSYLWKSDFGESDLYVDVIYTPLEYFKLVGNIGDAEKYEVDDYVVFLVYLNTHQNKLPKLPMEKLAVLRDRDGRSFGPIDWKLTYESGDMHHMEGVLRFKKIKQEKGFMEISLMNLPGQKERIFRWEVPVPEFNGK
;
A
#
# COMPACT_ATOMS: atom_id res chain seq x y z
N MET A 1 -22.07 18.25 57.48
CA MET A 1 -22.34 18.17 56.01
C MET A 1 -21.62 19.27 55.22
N ARG A 2 -21.82 20.57 55.52
CA ARG A 2 -21.17 21.69 54.79
C ARG A 2 -19.63 21.63 54.76
N GLN A 3 -19.01 21.38 55.91
CA GLN A 3 -17.53 21.30 56.01
C GLN A 3 -16.95 20.11 55.22
N PHE A 4 -17.68 18.99 55.17
CA PHE A 4 -17.28 17.81 54.40
C PHE A 4 -17.33 18.08 52.90
N VAL A 5 -18.40 18.74 52.41
CA VAL A 5 -18.51 19.14 51.00
C VAL A 5 -17.39 20.11 50.61
N ILE A 6 -17.06 21.08 51.47
CA ILE A 6 -15.96 22.02 51.21
C ILE A 6 -14.62 21.28 51.13
N ALA A 7 -14.33 20.38 52.07
CA ALA A 7 -13.11 19.58 52.05
C ALA A 7 -13.01 18.71 50.79
N LEU A 8 -14.13 18.08 50.37
CA LEU A 8 -14.21 17.28 49.15
C LEU A 8 -13.92 18.12 47.89
N LEU A 9 -14.48 19.33 47.81
CA LEU A 9 -14.26 20.24 46.68
C LEU A 9 -12.81 20.71 46.62
N ILE A 10 -12.19 21.02 47.75
CA ILE A 10 -10.77 21.41 47.81
C ILE A 10 -9.90 20.24 47.35
N PHE A 11 -10.16 19.04 47.86
CA PHE A 11 -9.42 17.84 47.48
C PHE A 11 -9.56 17.52 45.98
N ALA A 12 -10.78 17.56 45.44
CA ALA A 12 -11.02 17.39 44.00
C ALA A 12 -10.30 18.46 43.16
N SER A 13 -10.26 19.71 43.64
CA SER A 13 -9.57 20.81 42.96
C SER A 13 -8.05 20.59 42.92
N LEU A 14 -7.47 20.10 44.03
CA LEU A 14 -6.06 19.76 44.10
C LEU A 14 -5.72 18.59 43.18
N LEU A 15 -6.55 17.54 43.15
CA LEU A 15 -6.39 16.42 42.22
C LEU A 15 -6.45 16.88 40.77
N LEU A 16 -7.40 17.75 40.43
CA LEU A 16 -7.52 18.32 39.08
C LEU A 16 -6.28 19.14 38.71
N GLY A 17 -5.79 19.98 39.62
CA GLY A 17 -4.56 20.75 39.43
C GLY A 17 -3.34 19.86 39.18
N MET A 18 -3.19 18.78 39.95
CA MET A 18 -2.11 17.80 39.76
C MET A 18 -2.23 17.05 38.43
N ALA A 19 -3.45 16.65 38.04
CA ALA A 19 -3.68 15.97 36.76
C ALA A 19 -3.35 16.87 35.56
N VAL A 20 -3.74 18.15 35.62
CA VAL A 20 -3.38 19.15 34.60
C VAL A 20 -1.86 19.33 34.56
N ALA A 21 -1.20 19.53 35.70
CA ALA A 21 0.26 19.65 35.74
C ALA A 21 0.96 18.41 35.15
N ALA A 22 0.51 17.21 35.53
CA ALA A 22 1.03 15.95 35.00
C ALA A 22 0.84 15.84 33.48
N PHE A 23 -0.33 16.21 32.96
CA PHE A 23 -0.57 16.25 31.51
C PHE A 23 0.42 17.18 30.80
N PHE A 24 0.68 18.37 31.35
CA PHE A 24 1.59 19.33 30.74
C PHE A 24 3.06 18.89 30.78
N ILE A 25 3.45 18.11 31.78
CA ILE A 25 4.84 17.67 32.01
C ILE A 25 5.15 16.35 31.28
N PHE A 26 4.24 15.38 31.34
CA PHE A 26 4.53 14.00 30.95
C PHE A 26 3.94 13.57 29.61
N VAL A 27 2.92 14.28 29.09
CA VAL A 27 2.30 13.90 27.82
C VAL A 27 2.96 14.64 26.68
N ASP A 28 3.68 13.89 25.84
CA ASP A 28 4.20 14.40 24.59
C ASP A 28 3.07 14.52 23.56
N THR A 29 2.65 15.76 23.30
CA THR A 29 1.60 16.06 22.32
C THR A 29 2.14 16.35 20.93
N GLN A 30 3.47 16.42 20.75
CA GLN A 30 4.04 16.80 19.46
C GLN A 30 3.72 15.75 18.37
N PRO A 31 3.44 16.20 17.13
CA PRO A 31 3.55 17.58 16.62
C PRO A 31 2.33 18.48 16.87
N MET A 32 1.29 18.00 17.58
CA MET A 32 0.05 18.74 17.81
C MET A 32 0.17 19.69 19.01
N SER A 33 -0.62 20.76 18.99
CA SER A 33 -0.88 21.54 20.21
C SER A 33 -1.66 20.72 21.23
N ARG A 34 -1.56 21.08 22.51
CA ARG A 34 -2.26 20.39 23.61
C ARG A 34 -3.78 20.39 23.44
N PHE A 35 -4.35 21.48 22.90
CA PHE A 35 -5.78 21.58 22.64
C PHE A 35 -6.22 20.67 21.48
N GLU A 36 -5.45 20.63 20.39
CA GLU A 36 -5.70 19.71 19.28
C GLU A 36 -5.61 18.26 19.75
N TYR A 37 -4.62 17.93 20.58
CA TYR A 37 -4.48 16.59 21.17
C TYR A 37 -5.72 16.20 22.00
N LEU A 38 -6.18 17.08 22.90
CA LEU A 38 -7.36 16.80 23.72
C LEU A 38 -8.63 16.65 22.87
N ASN A 39 -8.79 17.48 21.83
CA ASN A 39 -9.92 17.39 20.92
C ASN A 39 -9.89 16.09 20.11
N ALA A 40 -8.75 15.76 19.50
CA ALA A 40 -8.56 14.50 18.76
C ALA A 40 -8.81 13.30 19.67
N MET A 41 -8.31 13.32 20.91
CA MET A 41 -8.52 12.24 21.86
C MET A 41 -9.99 12.08 22.25
N GLY A 42 -10.71 13.19 22.47
CA GLY A 42 -12.15 13.18 22.72
C GLY A 42 -12.93 12.60 21.55
N ARG A 43 -12.63 13.07 20.32
CA ARG A 43 -13.29 12.61 19.09
C ARG A 43 -13.03 11.15 18.78
N ILE A 44 -11.79 10.68 18.94
CA ILE A 44 -11.44 9.27 18.79
C ILE A 44 -12.11 8.41 19.86
N THR A 45 -12.18 8.89 21.10
CA THR A 45 -12.92 8.19 22.16
C THR A 45 -14.39 8.04 21.78
N LEU A 46 -15.04 9.10 21.29
CA LEU A 46 -16.42 9.02 20.82
C LEU A 46 -16.57 8.07 19.62
N PHE A 47 -15.64 8.13 18.67
CA PHE A 47 -15.59 7.23 17.52
C PHE A 47 -15.47 5.75 17.93
N LYS A 48 -14.65 5.44 18.93
CA LYS A 48 -14.50 4.08 19.48
C LYS A 48 -15.83 3.50 19.94
N PHE A 49 -16.64 4.31 20.63
CA PHE A 49 -17.90 3.85 21.21
C PHE A 49 -19.07 3.87 20.22
N THR A 50 -19.08 4.80 19.26
CA THR A 50 -20.27 5.07 18.44
C THR A 50 -20.07 4.92 16.94
N GLY A 51 -18.82 4.77 16.47
CA GLY A 51 -18.47 4.82 15.06
C GLY A 51 -18.61 6.22 14.43
N MET A 52 -18.94 7.24 15.23
CA MET A 52 -19.12 8.62 14.82
C MET A 52 -18.35 9.58 15.75
N PRO A 53 -17.96 10.77 15.28
CA PRO A 53 -17.99 11.23 13.88
C PRO A 53 -16.97 10.48 13.02
N LYS A 54 -17.07 10.60 11.69
CA LYS A 54 -15.95 10.17 10.83
C LYS A 54 -14.71 10.98 11.19
N LEU A 55 -13.60 10.26 11.37
CA LEU A 55 -12.30 10.87 11.63
C LEU A 55 -11.74 11.46 10.34
N ASP A 56 -11.08 12.62 10.46
CA ASP A 56 -10.30 13.17 9.36
C ASP A 56 -8.95 12.45 9.19
N GLU A 57 -8.12 12.89 8.25
CA GLU A 57 -6.83 12.26 7.95
C GLU A 57 -5.82 12.38 9.10
N ALA A 58 -5.78 13.52 9.80
CA ALA A 58 -4.89 13.72 10.93
C ALA A 58 -5.32 12.87 12.14
N GLU A 59 -6.62 12.84 12.41
CA GLU A 59 -7.23 12.01 13.45
C GLU A 59 -7.02 10.52 13.18
N THR A 60 -7.20 10.09 11.93
CA THR A 60 -6.97 8.69 11.53
C THR A 60 -5.50 8.30 11.67
N LYS A 61 -4.58 9.19 11.28
CA LYS A 61 -3.13 8.97 11.47
C LYS A 61 -2.76 8.89 12.96
N PHE A 62 -3.36 9.72 13.80
CA PHE A 62 -3.15 9.69 15.24
C PHE A 62 -3.70 8.41 15.86
N LEU A 63 -4.90 7.98 15.47
CA LEU A 63 -5.48 6.69 15.84
C LEU A 63 -4.54 5.53 15.47
N TYR A 64 -4.09 5.47 14.21
CA TYR A 64 -3.12 4.47 13.75
C TYR A 64 -1.84 4.48 14.60
N SER A 65 -1.24 5.65 14.82
CA SER A 65 0.02 5.75 15.56
C SER A 65 -0.11 5.25 17.00
N ASN A 66 -1.19 5.64 17.68
CA ASN A 66 -1.44 5.21 19.06
C ASN A 66 -1.78 3.73 19.18
N SER A 67 -2.44 3.15 18.18
CA SER A 67 -2.85 1.74 18.24
C SER A 67 -1.78 0.78 17.72
N CYS A 68 -1.01 1.16 16.69
CA CYS A 68 -0.15 0.24 15.95
C CYS A 68 1.35 0.47 16.14
N THR A 69 1.82 1.68 16.47
CA THR A 69 3.28 1.98 16.46
C THR A 69 3.85 2.39 17.82
N ARG A 70 2.99 2.66 18.82
CA ARG A 70 3.39 3.12 20.15
C ARG A 70 3.23 2.09 21.26
N ARG A 71 2.44 1.04 21.05
CA ARG A 71 2.10 0.06 22.10
C ARG A 71 3.02 -1.16 22.11
N CYS A 72 3.16 -1.84 20.98
CA CYS A 72 3.78 -3.17 20.93
C CYS A 72 5.07 -3.22 20.11
N HIS A 73 5.12 -2.53 18.96
CA HIS A 73 6.29 -2.47 18.10
C HIS A 73 6.41 -1.09 17.46
N GLY A 74 7.63 -0.71 17.04
CA GLY A 74 7.88 0.57 16.40
C GLY A 74 7.27 0.67 15.00
N LYS A 75 7.28 1.89 14.45
CA LYS A 75 6.68 2.22 13.15
C LYS A 75 7.34 1.47 12.00
N GLU A 76 8.63 1.20 12.10
CA GLU A 76 9.42 0.52 11.08
C GLU A 76 8.90 -0.87 10.72
N VAL A 77 8.25 -1.56 11.66
CA VAL A 77 7.68 -2.90 11.43
C VAL A 77 6.49 -2.83 10.47
N VAL A 78 5.74 -1.72 10.50
CA VAL A 78 4.51 -1.56 9.71
C VAL A 78 4.77 -0.74 8.45
N GLU A 79 5.58 0.32 8.54
CA GLU A 79 5.73 1.30 7.46
C GLU A 79 6.78 0.89 6.42
N ARG A 80 7.64 -0.08 6.71
CA ARG A 80 8.66 -0.58 5.77
C ARG A 80 8.17 -1.72 4.87
N THR A 81 7.03 -2.32 5.20
CA THR A 81 6.42 -3.36 4.37
C THR A 81 5.17 -2.83 3.72
N LYS A 82 5.00 -3.15 2.43
CA LYS A 82 3.79 -2.85 1.69
C LYS A 82 3.00 -4.14 1.51
N HIS A 83 1.69 -4.06 1.65
CA HIS A 83 0.79 -5.19 1.55
C HIS A 83 -0.43 -4.87 0.69
N THR A 84 -1.02 -5.89 0.06
CA THR A 84 -2.28 -5.71 -0.68
C THR A 84 -3.44 -5.32 0.24
N PRO A 85 -4.58 -4.85 -0.31
CA PRO A 85 -5.73 -4.52 0.51
C PRO A 85 -6.17 -5.66 1.43
N ARG A 86 -6.22 -6.89 0.88
CA ARG A 86 -6.62 -8.10 1.60
C ARG A 86 -5.60 -8.50 2.67
N GLU A 87 -4.31 -8.35 2.39
CA GLU A 87 -3.27 -8.63 3.38
C GLU A 87 -3.33 -7.66 4.55
N TRP A 88 -3.52 -6.36 4.31
CA TRP A 88 -3.68 -5.42 5.40
C TRP A 88 -4.87 -5.75 6.29
N GLU A 89 -6.02 -6.10 5.69
CA GLU A 89 -7.19 -6.58 6.43
C GLU A 89 -6.86 -7.82 7.28
N SER A 90 -6.14 -8.80 6.70
CA SER A 90 -5.71 -10.01 7.42
C SER A 90 -4.72 -9.70 8.54
N ILE A 91 -3.77 -8.80 8.32
CA ILE A 91 -2.76 -8.37 9.31
C ILE A 91 -3.46 -7.70 10.48
N VAL A 92 -4.34 -6.72 10.23
CA VAL A 92 -5.05 -6.00 11.30
C VAL A 92 -5.94 -6.96 12.09
N LYS A 93 -6.69 -7.84 11.42
CA LYS A 93 -7.48 -8.89 12.09
C LYS A 93 -6.62 -9.82 12.95
N ARG A 94 -5.46 -10.25 12.45
CA ARG A 94 -4.52 -11.07 13.23
C ARG A 94 -3.98 -10.30 14.43
N MET A 95 -3.60 -9.03 14.26
CA MET A 95 -3.16 -8.20 15.38
C MET A 95 -4.24 -8.12 16.46
N ARG A 96 -5.49 -7.91 16.06
CA ARG A 96 -6.64 -7.80 16.95
C ARG A 96 -6.98 -9.10 17.67
N PHE A 97 -7.25 -10.16 16.93
CA PHE A 97 -7.84 -11.39 17.47
C PHE A 97 -6.81 -12.41 17.96
N VAL A 98 -5.59 -12.37 17.44
CA VAL A 98 -4.53 -13.35 17.78
C VAL A 98 -3.45 -12.72 18.64
N ASN A 99 -3.00 -11.51 18.29
CA ASN A 99 -1.88 -10.87 18.98
C ASN A 99 -2.30 -9.86 20.07
N GLY A 100 -3.61 -9.77 20.37
CA GLY A 100 -4.13 -9.02 21.51
C GLY A 100 -4.14 -7.49 21.34
N ALA A 101 -4.08 -6.96 20.12
CA ALA A 101 -4.25 -5.53 19.90
C ALA A 101 -5.70 -5.12 20.19
N GLU A 102 -5.88 -4.24 21.17
CA GLU A 102 -7.19 -3.72 21.55
C GLU A 102 -7.74 -2.75 20.50
N LEU A 103 -8.54 -3.26 19.59
CA LEU A 103 -9.23 -2.49 18.54
C LEU A 103 -10.73 -2.78 18.56
N THR A 104 -11.55 -1.74 18.47
CA THR A 104 -12.99 -1.91 18.16
C THR A 104 -13.20 -2.22 16.66
N ASP A 105 -14.41 -2.63 16.28
CA ASP A 105 -14.75 -2.86 14.86
C ASP A 105 -14.59 -1.58 14.02
N TYR A 106 -14.92 -0.43 14.60
CA TYR A 106 -14.78 0.86 13.91
C TYR A 106 -13.31 1.25 13.71
N GLU A 107 -12.47 1.02 14.71
CA GLU A 107 -11.03 1.28 14.62
C GLU A 107 -10.34 0.36 13.64
N ASP A 108 -10.66 -0.93 13.66
CA ASP A 108 -10.17 -1.93 12.70
C ASP A 108 -10.40 -1.46 11.26
N ILE A 109 -11.64 -1.06 10.93
CA ILE A 109 -11.98 -0.56 9.60
C ILE A 109 -11.21 0.72 9.25
N ALA A 110 -11.13 1.69 10.18
CA ALA A 110 -10.44 2.95 9.93
C ALA A 110 -8.93 2.77 9.73
N ILE A 111 -8.29 1.96 10.59
CA ILE A 111 -6.87 1.65 10.52
C ILE A 111 -6.56 0.84 9.27
N THR A 112 -7.36 -0.17 8.95
CA THR A 112 -7.19 -0.97 7.72
C THR A 112 -7.22 -0.06 6.49
N ARG A 113 -8.22 0.83 6.37
CA ARG A 113 -8.28 1.79 5.27
C ARG A 113 -7.08 2.73 5.23
N TYR A 114 -6.60 3.19 6.39
CA TYR A 114 -5.40 4.01 6.48
C TYR A 114 -4.16 3.26 5.95
N LEU A 115 -3.95 2.02 6.37
CA LEU A 115 -2.84 1.18 5.92
C LEU A 115 -2.92 0.90 4.41
N GLN A 116 -4.13 0.58 3.92
CA GLN A 116 -4.39 0.37 2.50
C GLN A 116 -4.15 1.63 1.66
N LYS A 117 -4.43 2.82 2.19
CA LYS A 117 -4.19 4.08 1.48
C LYS A 117 -2.70 4.45 1.45
N ASN A 118 -1.98 4.20 2.55
CA ASN A 118 -0.63 4.75 2.76
C ASN A 118 0.51 3.74 2.52
N TYR A 119 0.25 2.45 2.68
CA TYR A 119 1.26 1.38 2.63
C TYR A 119 0.83 0.23 1.72
N LEU A 120 0.15 0.55 0.62
CA LEU A 120 -0.33 -0.42 -0.36
C LEU A 120 0.82 -1.08 -1.13
N SER A 121 0.76 -2.40 -1.28
CA SER A 121 1.46 -3.15 -2.33
C SER A 121 0.48 -3.50 -3.44
N ASN A 122 0.96 -3.39 -4.67
CA ASN A 122 0.25 -3.84 -5.86
C ASN A 122 0.66 -5.27 -6.27
N VAL A 123 1.57 -5.90 -5.52
CA VAL A 123 1.95 -7.31 -5.67
C VAL A 123 1.00 -8.18 -4.86
N PRO A 124 0.21 -9.07 -5.49
CA PRO A 124 -0.66 -9.99 -4.78
C PRO A 124 0.14 -11.06 -4.03
N THR A 125 0.06 -11.07 -2.71
CA THR A 125 0.75 -12.03 -1.86
C THR A 125 -0.24 -13.05 -1.24
N ILE A 126 -1.55 -12.78 -1.27
CA ILE A 126 -2.61 -13.75 -0.96
C ILE A 126 -3.66 -13.77 -2.09
N LEU A 127 -3.46 -14.65 -3.07
CA LEU A 127 -4.46 -15.05 -4.06
C LEU A 127 -4.92 -16.48 -3.78
N SER A 128 -6.14 -16.84 -4.21
CA SER A 128 -6.51 -18.26 -4.27
C SER A 128 -5.51 -19.02 -5.15
N TYR A 129 -5.43 -20.34 -4.99
CA TYR A 129 -4.51 -21.15 -5.78
C TYR A 129 -4.77 -20.98 -7.29
N GLU A 130 -6.03 -20.95 -7.69
CA GLU A 130 -6.50 -20.75 -9.06
C GLU A 130 -6.15 -19.36 -9.57
N ALA A 131 -6.40 -18.32 -8.76
CA ALA A 131 -6.07 -16.94 -9.10
C ALA A 131 -4.56 -16.72 -9.26
N ASN A 132 -3.75 -17.30 -8.37
CA ASN A 132 -2.30 -17.24 -8.45
C ASN A 132 -1.78 -17.98 -9.68
N ARG A 133 -2.33 -19.17 -9.96
CA ARG A 133 -2.00 -19.94 -11.17
C ARG A 133 -2.35 -19.14 -12.43
N PHE A 134 -3.53 -18.54 -12.47
CA PHE A 134 -3.95 -17.70 -13.60
C PHE A 134 -3.00 -16.52 -13.80
N LEU A 135 -2.71 -15.76 -12.73
CA LEU A 135 -1.77 -14.64 -12.76
C LEU A 135 -0.42 -15.07 -13.35
N LYS A 136 0.18 -16.14 -12.81
CA LYS A 136 1.49 -16.64 -13.24
C LYS A 136 1.49 -17.19 -14.67
N SER A 137 0.41 -17.83 -15.10
CA SER A 137 0.33 -18.39 -16.45
C SER A 137 0.16 -17.30 -17.50
N TYR A 138 -0.72 -16.33 -17.25
CA TYR A 138 -1.23 -15.45 -18.30
C TYR A 138 -0.82 -13.98 -18.18
N LEU A 139 -0.49 -13.48 -16.99
CA LEU A 139 -0.31 -12.03 -16.78
C LEU A 139 1.10 -11.68 -16.31
N TRP A 140 1.75 -12.52 -15.53
CA TRP A 140 3.07 -12.28 -14.97
C TRP A 140 4.15 -13.00 -15.81
N LYS A 141 5.18 -12.25 -16.18
CA LYS A 141 6.42 -12.75 -16.75
C LYS A 141 7.60 -12.33 -15.88
N SER A 142 8.53 -13.25 -15.67
CA SER A 142 9.76 -13.06 -14.90
C SER A 142 10.92 -13.53 -15.74
N ASP A 143 12.07 -12.88 -15.61
CA ASP A 143 13.33 -13.37 -16.19
C ASP A 143 14.14 -14.24 -15.22
N PHE A 144 13.65 -14.43 -13.99
CA PHE A 144 14.32 -15.18 -12.93
C PHE A 144 15.70 -14.63 -12.52
N GLY A 145 16.02 -13.41 -12.92
CA GLY A 145 17.26 -12.75 -12.59
C GLY A 145 18.40 -13.01 -13.56
N GLU A 146 19.12 -11.94 -13.85
CA GLU A 146 20.36 -12.00 -14.59
C GLU A 146 21.29 -10.87 -14.15
N SER A 147 22.57 -11.22 -13.92
CA SER A 147 23.59 -10.27 -13.47
C SER A 147 23.17 -9.44 -12.25
N ASP A 148 22.62 -10.11 -11.23
CA ASP A 148 22.07 -9.54 -9.99
C ASP A 148 20.79 -8.69 -10.16
N LEU A 149 20.29 -8.47 -11.37
CA LEU A 149 19.02 -7.77 -11.60
C LEU A 149 17.92 -8.77 -11.96
N TYR A 150 16.84 -8.77 -11.17
CA TYR A 150 15.62 -9.54 -11.36
C TYR A 150 14.52 -8.62 -11.86
N VAL A 151 13.85 -9.02 -12.94
CA VAL A 151 12.75 -8.24 -13.49
C VAL A 151 11.50 -9.08 -13.60
N ASP A 152 10.45 -8.58 -12.95
CA ASP A 152 9.11 -9.08 -13.09
C ASP A 152 8.24 -8.03 -13.77
N VAL A 153 7.51 -8.45 -14.80
CA VAL A 153 6.56 -7.60 -15.50
C VAL A 153 5.20 -8.26 -15.48
N ILE A 154 4.20 -7.51 -15.06
CA ILE A 154 2.81 -7.95 -15.02
C ILE A 154 2.00 -7.10 -15.97
N TYR A 155 1.36 -7.72 -16.96
CA TYR A 155 0.31 -7.06 -17.74
C TYR A 155 -0.94 -6.93 -16.88
N THR A 156 -1.47 -5.71 -16.74
CA THR A 156 -2.58 -5.43 -15.83
C THR A 156 -3.82 -4.89 -16.53
N PRO A 157 -4.57 -5.74 -17.28
CA PRO A 157 -5.90 -5.36 -17.75
C PRO A 157 -6.86 -5.19 -16.56
N LEU A 158 -8.06 -4.65 -16.78
CA LEU A 158 -9.08 -4.52 -15.72
C LEU A 158 -9.31 -5.82 -14.92
N GLU A 159 -9.24 -6.97 -15.59
CA GLU A 159 -9.39 -8.29 -14.96
C GLU A 159 -8.31 -8.58 -13.90
N TYR A 160 -7.08 -8.08 -14.09
CA TYR A 160 -6.03 -8.15 -13.07
C TYR A 160 -6.47 -7.45 -11.78
N PHE A 161 -6.98 -6.23 -11.88
CA PHE A 161 -7.37 -5.43 -10.71
C PHE A 161 -8.58 -6.03 -9.98
N LYS A 162 -9.50 -6.66 -10.72
CA LYS A 162 -10.59 -7.46 -10.13
C LYS A 162 -10.05 -8.67 -9.36
N LEU A 163 -9.12 -9.42 -9.96
CA LEU A 163 -8.51 -10.62 -9.38
C LEU A 163 -7.85 -10.31 -8.03
N VAL A 164 -7.07 -9.23 -7.98
CA VAL A 164 -6.27 -8.85 -6.82
C VAL A 164 -7.05 -7.98 -5.82
N GLY A 165 -8.27 -7.56 -6.17
CA GLY A 165 -9.14 -6.77 -5.30
C GLY A 165 -8.71 -5.30 -5.15
N ASN A 166 -8.11 -4.71 -6.19
CA ASN A 166 -7.61 -3.33 -6.17
C ASN A 166 -8.18 -2.50 -7.34
N ILE A 167 -9.50 -2.35 -7.41
CA ILE A 167 -10.16 -1.61 -8.49
C ILE A 167 -9.76 -0.13 -8.54
N GLY A 168 -9.46 0.50 -7.40
CA GLY A 168 -9.08 1.92 -7.36
C GLY A 168 -7.83 2.24 -8.18
N ASP A 169 -6.87 1.32 -8.24
CA ASP A 169 -5.69 1.49 -9.09
C ASP A 169 -5.99 1.29 -10.58
N ALA A 170 -7.04 0.54 -10.95
CA ALA A 170 -7.47 0.42 -12.34
C ALA A 170 -7.93 1.77 -12.91
N GLU A 171 -8.72 2.52 -12.12
CA GLU A 171 -9.16 3.88 -12.47
C GLU A 171 -7.97 4.84 -12.54
N LYS A 172 -7.10 4.81 -11.51
CA LYS A 172 -5.90 5.64 -11.41
C LYS A 172 -4.93 5.48 -12.59
N TYR A 173 -4.80 4.26 -13.12
CA TYR A 173 -3.92 4.00 -14.27
C TYR A 173 -4.66 4.04 -15.61
N GLU A 174 -5.96 4.30 -15.60
CA GLU A 174 -6.81 4.43 -16.80
C GLU A 174 -6.69 3.18 -17.70
N VAL A 175 -6.83 1.99 -17.11
CA VAL A 175 -6.55 0.69 -17.79
C VAL A 175 -7.51 0.38 -18.94
N ASP A 176 -8.63 1.10 -19.02
CA ASP A 176 -9.55 1.02 -20.15
C ASP A 176 -9.05 1.82 -21.36
N ASP A 177 -8.19 2.82 -21.16
CA ASP A 177 -7.66 3.70 -22.21
C ASP A 177 -6.19 3.41 -22.56
N TYR A 178 -5.48 2.65 -21.72
CA TYR A 178 -4.06 2.34 -21.88
C TYR A 178 -3.74 0.87 -21.71
N VAL A 179 -2.64 0.43 -22.33
CA VAL A 179 -1.99 -0.83 -21.95
C VAL A 179 -1.05 -0.53 -20.78
N VAL A 180 -1.29 -1.19 -19.66
CA VAL A 180 -0.60 -0.92 -18.40
C VAL A 180 0.22 -2.13 -17.98
N PHE A 181 1.45 -1.88 -17.56
CA PHE A 181 2.33 -2.88 -16.97
C PHE A 181 2.82 -2.41 -15.60
N LEU A 182 2.77 -3.32 -14.63
CA LEU A 182 3.54 -3.18 -13.38
C LEU A 182 4.90 -3.81 -13.59
N VAL A 183 5.95 -3.05 -13.29
CA VAL A 183 7.34 -3.48 -13.42
C VAL A 183 7.98 -3.48 -12.05
N TYR A 184 8.55 -4.62 -11.69
CA TYR A 184 9.33 -4.81 -10.46
C TYR A 184 10.77 -5.09 -10.84
N LEU A 185 11.68 -4.35 -10.22
CA LEU A 185 13.11 -4.48 -10.39
C LEU A 185 13.68 -4.78 -9.02
N ASN A 186 14.41 -5.88 -8.91
CA ASN A 186 15.00 -6.31 -7.65
C ASN A 186 16.47 -6.67 -7.84
N THR A 187 17.28 -6.42 -6.82
CA THR A 187 18.67 -6.87 -6.75
C THR A 187 18.95 -7.56 -5.42
N HIS A 188 19.95 -8.45 -5.39
CA HIS A 188 20.34 -9.11 -4.14
C HIS A 188 21.53 -8.42 -3.46
N GLN A 189 22.44 -7.82 -4.23
CA GLN A 189 23.67 -7.25 -3.66
C GLN A 189 23.92 -5.80 -4.05
N ASN A 190 23.61 -5.43 -5.29
CA ASN A 190 23.88 -4.10 -5.81
C ASN A 190 22.70 -3.17 -5.61
N LYS A 191 22.95 -1.86 -5.62
CA LYS A 191 21.89 -0.85 -5.62
C LYS A 191 21.36 -0.64 -7.02
N LEU A 192 20.03 -0.57 -7.15
CA LEU A 192 19.38 -0.19 -8.40
C LEU A 192 19.70 1.28 -8.71
N PRO A 193 20.23 1.57 -9.91
CA PRO A 193 20.34 2.95 -10.35
C PRO A 193 18.94 3.50 -10.67
N LYS A 194 18.82 4.83 -10.78
CA LYS A 194 17.62 5.43 -11.35
C LYS A 194 17.53 5.05 -12.82
N LEU A 195 16.46 4.35 -13.18
CA LEU A 195 16.23 3.86 -14.54
C LEU A 195 15.11 4.69 -15.19
N PRO A 196 15.40 5.47 -16.25
CA PRO A 196 14.40 6.23 -16.99
C PRO A 196 13.61 5.27 -17.90
N MET A 197 12.74 4.46 -17.32
CA MET A 197 12.03 3.39 -18.04
C MET A 197 11.19 3.91 -19.20
N GLU A 198 10.80 5.18 -19.17
CA GLU A 198 10.13 5.86 -20.29
C GLU A 198 10.98 5.92 -21.57
N LYS A 199 12.30 5.77 -21.46
CA LYS A 199 13.25 5.70 -22.59
C LYS A 199 13.77 4.29 -22.85
N LEU A 200 13.65 3.40 -21.87
CA LEU A 200 14.22 2.05 -21.91
C LEU A 200 13.18 1.00 -22.30
N ALA A 201 11.89 1.31 -22.24
CA ALA A 201 10.83 0.37 -22.59
C ALA A 201 10.27 0.62 -24.00
N VAL A 202 9.93 -0.46 -24.70
CA VAL A 202 9.19 -0.44 -25.97
C VAL A 202 8.14 -1.54 -25.95
N LEU A 203 6.90 -1.21 -26.32
CA LEU A 203 5.84 -2.17 -26.58
C LEU A 203 5.83 -2.52 -28.06
N ARG A 204 5.76 -3.81 -28.41
CA ARG A 204 5.62 -4.31 -29.78
C ARG A 204 4.31 -5.09 -29.91
N ASP A 205 3.60 -4.86 -31.01
CA ASP A 205 2.44 -5.69 -31.38
C ASP A 205 2.85 -6.88 -32.26
N ARG A 206 1.88 -7.75 -32.58
CA ARG A 206 2.11 -8.92 -33.43
C ARG A 206 2.62 -8.59 -34.84
N ASP A 207 2.36 -7.38 -35.33
CA ASP A 207 2.77 -6.92 -36.65
C ASP A 207 4.19 -6.30 -36.61
N GLY A 208 4.83 -6.30 -35.44
CA GLY A 208 6.16 -5.73 -35.21
C GLY A 208 6.17 -4.20 -35.03
N ARG A 209 5.01 -3.55 -34.93
CA ARG A 209 4.94 -2.10 -34.74
C ARG A 209 5.37 -1.78 -33.31
N SER A 210 6.22 -0.77 -33.18
CA SER A 210 6.80 -0.36 -31.90
C SER A 210 6.12 0.90 -31.36
N PHE A 211 5.84 0.90 -30.06
CA PHE A 211 5.19 1.98 -29.34
C PHE A 211 6.03 2.32 -28.10
N GLY A 212 6.37 3.60 -27.95
CA GLY A 212 6.98 4.10 -26.72
C GLY A 212 5.96 4.25 -25.60
N PRO A 213 6.39 4.20 -24.33
CA PRO A 213 5.52 4.48 -23.21
C PRO A 213 5.09 5.95 -23.21
N ILE A 214 3.89 6.20 -22.70
CA ILE A 214 3.37 7.53 -22.42
C ILE A 214 4.05 8.08 -21.18
N ASP A 215 4.17 7.24 -20.14
CA ASP A 215 4.85 7.57 -18.91
C ASP A 215 5.45 6.35 -18.20
N TRP A 216 6.37 6.66 -17.30
CA TRP A 216 6.88 5.78 -16.25
C TRP A 216 6.62 6.47 -14.91
N LYS A 217 5.88 5.79 -14.03
CA LYS A 217 5.58 6.30 -12.69
C LYS A 217 6.14 5.34 -11.64
N LEU A 218 7.17 5.81 -10.94
CA LEU A 218 7.70 5.12 -9.77
C LEU A 218 6.63 5.07 -8.66
N THR A 219 6.28 3.88 -8.21
CA THR A 219 5.29 3.64 -7.14
C THR A 219 5.94 3.19 -5.84
N TYR A 220 7.14 2.64 -5.91
CA TYR A 220 7.92 2.25 -4.75
C TYR A 220 9.42 2.24 -5.06
N GLU A 221 10.20 2.63 -4.06
CA GLU A 221 11.65 2.44 -4.01
C GLU A 221 12.00 2.13 -2.56
N SER A 222 12.73 1.04 -2.32
CA SER A 222 13.18 0.70 -0.98
C SER A 222 14.33 1.63 -0.55
N GLY A 223 14.46 1.89 0.75
CA GLY A 223 15.49 2.81 1.26
C GLY A 223 16.93 2.33 1.06
N ASP A 224 17.14 1.02 0.87
CA ASP A 224 18.42 0.42 0.49
C ASP A 224 18.65 0.37 -1.03
N MET A 225 17.64 0.74 -1.83
CA MET A 225 17.61 0.70 -3.29
C MET A 225 17.79 -0.71 -3.87
N HIS A 226 17.37 -1.76 -3.15
CA HIS A 226 17.31 -3.12 -3.68
C HIS A 226 16.01 -3.43 -4.44
N HIS A 227 14.95 -2.67 -4.18
CA HIS A 227 13.63 -2.92 -4.75
C HIS A 227 13.08 -1.63 -5.35
N MET A 228 12.67 -1.69 -6.61
CA MET A 228 12.01 -0.60 -7.32
C MET A 228 10.77 -1.12 -8.02
N GLU A 229 9.68 -0.37 -7.91
CA GLU A 229 8.43 -0.69 -8.57
C GLU A 229 7.89 0.53 -9.28
N GLY A 230 7.31 0.31 -10.45
CA GLY A 230 6.57 1.36 -11.10
C GLY A 230 5.61 0.85 -12.16
N VAL A 231 4.94 1.83 -12.76
CA VAL A 231 3.89 1.61 -13.74
C VAL A 231 4.37 2.18 -15.07
N LEU A 232 4.35 1.36 -16.11
CA LEU A 232 4.48 1.79 -17.49
C LEU A 232 3.11 1.82 -18.14
N ARG A 233 2.77 2.94 -18.78
CA ARG A 233 1.56 3.04 -19.61
C ARG A 233 1.93 3.26 -21.06
N PHE A 234 1.21 2.58 -21.94
CA PHE A 234 1.32 2.72 -23.38
C PHE A 234 -0.05 3.05 -23.96
N LYS A 235 -0.06 3.74 -25.10
CA LYS A 235 -1.30 3.94 -25.85
C LYS A 235 -1.96 2.60 -26.13
N LYS A 236 -3.29 2.53 -26.02
CA LYS A 236 -4.04 1.31 -26.34
C LYS A 236 -3.71 0.84 -27.76
N ILE A 237 -3.25 -0.40 -27.86
CA ILE A 237 -3.05 -1.10 -29.12
C ILE A 237 -4.21 -2.07 -29.34
N LYS A 238 -4.46 -2.44 -30.60
CA LYS A 238 -5.46 -3.47 -30.92
C LYS A 238 -4.96 -4.83 -30.39
N GLN A 239 -5.65 -5.39 -29.41
CA GLN A 239 -5.34 -6.72 -28.85
C GLN A 239 -6.06 -7.82 -29.64
N GLU A 240 -5.81 -7.85 -30.95
CA GLU A 240 -6.28 -8.94 -31.80
C GLU A 240 -5.51 -10.23 -31.49
N LYS A 241 -6.08 -11.38 -31.86
CA LYS A 241 -5.47 -12.69 -31.62
C LYS A 241 -4.00 -12.71 -32.07
N GLY A 242 -3.10 -13.10 -31.17
CA GLY A 242 -1.66 -13.12 -31.40
C GLY A 242 -0.91 -12.83 -30.11
N PHE A 243 0.11 -11.98 -30.20
CA PHE A 243 0.94 -11.63 -29.06
C PHE A 243 1.18 -10.13 -28.95
N MET A 244 1.57 -9.71 -27.75
CA MET A 244 2.21 -8.43 -27.50
C MET A 244 3.48 -8.65 -26.67
N GLU A 245 4.46 -7.78 -26.85
CA GLU A 245 5.76 -7.90 -26.21
C GLU A 245 6.20 -6.56 -25.63
N ILE A 246 6.75 -6.57 -24.41
CA ILE A 246 7.51 -5.44 -23.90
C ILE A 246 8.99 -5.78 -23.93
N SER A 247 9.79 -4.86 -24.43
CA SER A 247 11.25 -4.95 -24.47
C SER A 247 11.83 -3.88 -23.56
N LEU A 248 12.67 -4.28 -22.62
CA LEU A 248 13.39 -3.40 -21.70
C LEU A 248 14.87 -3.39 -22.11
N MET A 249 15.33 -2.25 -22.59
CA MET A 249 16.64 -2.08 -23.21
C MET A 249 17.64 -1.48 -22.24
N ASN A 250 18.92 -1.81 -22.44
CA ASN A 250 20.06 -1.21 -21.73
C ASN A 250 19.91 -1.24 -20.20
N LEU A 251 19.31 -2.30 -19.67
CA LEU A 251 19.30 -2.56 -18.23
C LEU A 251 20.69 -3.03 -17.78
N PRO A 252 21.08 -2.81 -16.51
CA PRO A 252 22.34 -3.35 -15.98
C PRO A 252 22.55 -4.84 -16.34
N GLY A 253 23.71 -5.14 -16.91
CA GLY A 253 24.13 -6.49 -17.29
C GLY A 253 23.55 -7.03 -18.61
N GLN A 254 22.60 -6.35 -19.27
CA GLN A 254 21.87 -6.90 -20.41
C GLN A 254 21.53 -5.83 -21.48
N LYS A 255 21.59 -6.20 -22.76
CA LYS A 255 21.24 -5.28 -23.85
C LYS A 255 19.73 -5.12 -24.01
N GLU A 256 18.98 -6.21 -23.87
CA GLU A 256 17.53 -6.23 -24.06
C GLU A 256 16.92 -7.41 -23.30
N ARG A 257 15.84 -7.17 -22.54
CA ARG A 257 15.00 -8.20 -21.93
C ARG A 257 13.61 -8.14 -22.56
N ILE A 258 13.09 -9.28 -23.03
CA ILE A 258 11.82 -9.35 -23.76
C ILE A 258 10.82 -10.18 -22.96
N PHE A 259 9.63 -9.63 -22.72
CA PHE A 259 8.53 -10.33 -22.08
C PHE A 259 7.33 -10.34 -23.02
N ARG A 260 6.74 -11.53 -23.23
CA ARG A 260 5.69 -11.77 -24.22
C ARG A 260 4.41 -12.28 -23.56
N TRP A 261 3.27 -11.79 -24.05
CA TRP A 261 1.94 -12.24 -23.69
C TRP A 261 1.14 -12.64 -24.92
N GLU A 262 0.44 -13.75 -24.82
CA GLU A 262 -0.60 -14.11 -25.79
C GLU A 262 -1.86 -13.29 -25.49
N VAL A 263 -2.47 -12.74 -26.55
CA VAL A 263 -3.67 -11.90 -26.47
C VAL A 263 -4.76 -12.41 -27.44
N PRO A 264 -6.06 -12.28 -27.09
CA PRO A 264 -6.56 -11.76 -25.82
C PRO A 264 -6.26 -12.71 -24.64
N VAL A 265 -6.06 -12.14 -23.46
CA VAL A 265 -5.88 -12.93 -22.23
C VAL A 265 -7.20 -13.67 -21.94
N PRO A 266 -7.17 -14.96 -21.59
CA PRO A 266 -8.39 -15.70 -21.22
C PRO A 266 -9.09 -15.07 -20.01
N GLU A 267 -10.41 -15.23 -19.91
CA GLU A 267 -11.14 -14.82 -18.70
C GLU A 267 -10.82 -15.74 -17.52
N PHE A 268 -10.69 -15.17 -16.32
CA PHE A 268 -10.54 -15.96 -15.10
C PHE A 268 -11.90 -16.52 -14.68
N ASN A 269 -12.03 -17.84 -14.65
CA ASN A 269 -13.30 -18.53 -14.39
C ASN A 269 -13.45 -19.06 -12.95
N GLY A 270 -12.47 -18.82 -12.07
CA GLY A 270 -12.53 -19.18 -10.65
C GLY A 270 -12.57 -20.68 -10.33
N LYS A 271 -12.30 -21.55 -11.32
CA LYS A 271 -12.35 -23.01 -11.19
C LYS A 271 -10.96 -23.66 -11.23
#